data_AF-A0A7J2LWC2-F1
#
_entry.id   AF-A0A7J2LWC2-F1
#
_cell.length_a   1.000
_cell.length_b   1.000
_cell.length_c   1.000
_cell.angle_alpha   90.00
_cell.angle_beta   90.00
_cell.angle_gamma   90.00
#
_symmetry.space_group_name_H-M   'P 1'
#
loop_
_entity.id
_entity.type
_entity.pdbx_description
1 polymer ?
#
loop_
_entity_poly.entity_id
_entity_poly.type
_entity_poly.pdbx_seq_one_letter_code
_entity_poly.pdbx_strand_id
1 'polypeptide(L)'
;MSGEAGYRVVSELDITERSKKCVASPLVRFTRALANIGKGEAILVHFDPDRTPQRALELLARKKGLFFRVIESREERVTCLIFRPA
;
A
#
# COMPACT_ATOMS: atom_id res chain seq x y z
N MET A 1 0.85 2.19 -24.36
CA MET A 1 2.19 2.03 -23.77
C MET A 1 2.30 3.01 -22.61
N SER A 2 1.92 2.58 -21.40
CA SER A 2 1.95 3.41 -20.20
C SER A 2 3.24 3.08 -19.48
N GLY A 3 4.16 4.06 -19.38
CA GLY A 3 5.48 3.89 -18.80
C GLY A 3 5.43 3.15 -17.47
N GLU A 4 5.97 1.94 -17.44
CA GLU A 4 6.29 1.23 -16.21
C GLU A 4 7.36 2.06 -15.52
N ALA A 5 6.94 2.88 -14.56
CA ALA A 5 7.87 3.45 -13.60
C ALA A 5 8.69 2.27 -13.05
N GLY A 6 10.01 2.36 -13.17
CA GLY A 6 10.96 1.26 -12.96
C GLY A 6 11.01 0.79 -11.51
N TYR A 7 9.95 0.12 -11.06
CA TYR A 7 9.84 -0.46 -9.74
C TYR A 7 9.50 -1.95 -9.82
N ARG A 8 10.09 -2.71 -8.90
CA ARG A 8 9.77 -4.12 -8.68
C ARG A 8 8.77 -4.24 -7.53
N VAL A 9 7.61 -4.85 -7.78
CA VAL A 9 6.66 -5.15 -6.70
C VAL A 9 7.23 -6.29 -5.85
N VAL A 10 7.51 -6.03 -4.57
CA VAL A 10 8.15 -6.98 -3.65
C VAL A 10 7.19 -7.58 -2.62
N SER A 11 5.99 -7.00 -2.48
CA SER A 11 4.98 -7.51 -1.56
C SER A 11 3.59 -7.05 -1.97
N GLU A 12 2.60 -7.88 -1.68
CA GLU A 12 1.17 -7.57 -1.80
C GLU A 12 0.53 -7.65 -0.41
N LEU A 13 -0.27 -6.65 -0.06
CA LEU A 13 -0.94 -6.57 1.22
C LEU A 13 -2.43 -6.28 1.04
N ASP A 14 -3.25 -7.22 1.50
CA ASP A 14 -4.68 -7.00 1.63
C ASP A 14 -5.01 -6.60 3.08
N ILE A 15 -5.56 -5.39 3.25
CA ILE A 15 -6.04 -4.84 4.52
C ILE A 15 -7.56 -4.58 4.52
N THR A 16 -8.30 -5.15 3.56
CA THR A 16 -9.77 -5.07 3.51
C THR A 16 -10.43 -5.77 4.71
N GLU A 17 -9.83 -6.87 5.19
CA GLU A 17 -10.36 -7.67 6.29
C GLU A 17 -9.55 -7.54 7.60
N ARG A 18 -10.26 -7.46 8.74
CA ARG A 18 -9.67 -7.82 10.03
C ARG A 18 -9.51 -9.34 10.07
N SER A 19 -8.30 -9.85 9.84
CA SER A 19 -8.02 -11.26 10.10
C SER A 19 -8.40 -11.60 11.55
N LYS A 20 -9.42 -12.45 11.72
CA LYS A 20 -9.91 -12.94 13.04
C LYS A 20 -8.82 -13.65 13.86
N LYS A 21 -7.66 -13.94 13.24
CA LYS A 21 -6.52 -14.65 13.84
C LYS A 21 -5.25 -13.79 13.93
N CYS A 22 -5.27 -12.51 13.54
CA CYS A 22 -4.07 -11.67 13.54
C CYS A 22 -3.86 -10.98 14.89
N VAL A 23 -2.80 -11.38 15.59
CA VAL A 23 -2.28 -10.71 16.79
C VAL A 23 -1.76 -9.29 16.47
N ALA A 24 -1.53 -8.96 15.20
CA ALA A 24 -1.10 -7.64 14.73
C ALA A 24 -2.18 -6.97 13.86
N SER A 25 -2.55 -5.73 14.22
CA SER A 25 -3.49 -4.91 13.44
C SER A 25 -3.04 -4.77 11.96
N PRO A 26 -3.96 -4.71 10.98
CA PRO A 26 -3.66 -4.46 9.57
C PRO A 26 -2.70 -3.27 9.35
N LEU A 27 -2.82 -2.22 10.16
CA LEU A 27 -1.91 -1.05 10.12
C LEU A 27 -0.48 -1.38 10.56
N VAL A 28 -0.29 -2.35 11.46
CA VAL A 28 1.05 -2.83 11.86
C VAL A 28 1.70 -3.59 10.71
N ARG A 29 0.95 -4.43 9.99
CA ARG A 29 1.46 -5.12 8.78
C ARG A 29 1.80 -4.10 7.69
N PHE A 30 0.92 -3.12 7.48
CA PHE A 30 1.13 -2.04 6.53
C PHE A 30 2.40 -1.24 6.85
N THR A 31 2.53 -0.72 8.06
CA THR A 31 3.71 0.07 8.47
C THR A 31 5.02 -0.71 8.42
N ARG A 32 4.99 -2.02 8.72
CA ARG A 32 6.15 -2.92 8.52
C ARG A 32 6.50 -3.09 7.05
N ALA A 33 5.50 -3.31 6.18
CA ALA A 33 5.73 -3.42 4.73
C ALA A 33 6.38 -2.15 4.17
N LEU A 34 5.89 -0.97 4.59
CA LEU A 34 6.47 0.32 4.20
C LEU A 34 7.94 0.48 4.62
N ALA A 35 8.32 -0.06 5.79
CA ALA A 35 9.68 0.07 6.31
C ALA A 35 10.71 -0.71 5.47
N ASN A 36 10.28 -1.74 4.74
CA ASN A 36 11.14 -2.65 3.99
C ASN A 36 11.27 -2.29 2.50
N ILE A 37 10.66 -1.19 2.04
CA ILE A 37 10.72 -0.79 0.63
C ILE A 37 12.11 -0.18 0.31
N GLY A 38 12.89 -0.91 -0.50
CA GLY A 38 14.15 -0.46 -1.08
C GLY A 38 13.97 0.51 -2.25
N LYS A 39 15.08 1.03 -2.79
CA LYS A 39 15.04 1.88 -4.00
C LYS A 39 14.58 1.07 -5.21
N GLY A 40 13.71 1.64 -6.03
CA GLY A 40 13.11 0.93 -7.16
C GLY A 40 12.20 -0.23 -6.74
N GLU A 41 11.69 -0.22 -5.50
CA GLU A 41 10.76 -1.23 -5.03
C GLU A 41 9.38 -0.62 -4.76
N ALA A 42 8.37 -1.47 -4.89
CA ALA A 42 6.98 -1.14 -4.64
C ALA A 42 6.28 -2.24 -3.83
N ILE A 43 5.22 -1.87 -3.14
CA ILE A 43 4.23 -2.81 -2.61
C ILE A 43 2.88 -2.49 -3.22
N LEU A 44 2.09 -3.55 -3.42
CA LEU A 44 0.69 -3.45 -3.83
C LEU A 44 -0.18 -3.54 -2.58
N VAL A 45 -1.13 -2.62 -2.42
CA VAL A 45 -2.00 -2.58 -1.24
C VAL A 45 -3.45 -2.50 -1.67
N HIS A 46 -4.26 -3.39 -1.12
CA HIS A 46 -5.70 -3.43 -1.31
C HIS A 46 -6.41 -3.07 0.00
N PHE A 47 -7.35 -2.13 -0.08
CA PHE A 47 -8.10 -1.68 1.08
C PHE A 47 -9.52 -1.30 0.71
N ASP A 48 -10.39 -1.36 1.71
CA ASP A 48 -11.76 -0.86 1.64
C ASP A 48 -11.72 0.62 2.07
N PRO A 49 -12.10 1.58 1.20
CA PRO A 49 -12.04 3.01 1.50
C PRO A 49 -13.00 3.45 2.61
N ASP A 50 -14.10 2.72 2.86
CA ASP A 50 -15.06 3.02 3.93
C ASP A 50 -14.50 2.63 5.29
N ARG A 51 -13.63 1.61 5.33
CA ARG A 51 -12.99 1.14 6.56
C ARG A 51 -11.65 1.82 6.83
N THR A 52 -10.89 2.07 5.76
CA THR A 52 -9.55 2.65 5.82
C THR A 52 -9.49 3.82 4.85
N PRO A 53 -9.58 5.07 5.34
CA PRO A 53 -9.53 6.24 4.47
C PRO A 53 -8.23 6.24 3.66
N GLN A 54 -8.34 6.36 2.34
CA GLN A 54 -7.18 6.44 1.43
C GLN A 54 -6.16 7.48 1.91
N ARG A 55 -6.64 8.64 2.38
CA ARG A 55 -5.80 9.73 2.87
C ARG A 55 -4.91 9.31 4.04
N ALA A 56 -5.37 8.40 4.91
CA ALA A 56 -4.56 7.90 6.02
C ALA A 56 -3.37 7.07 5.51
N LEU A 57 -3.59 6.20 4.52
CA LEU A 57 -2.54 5.40 3.89
C LEU A 57 -1.53 6.27 3.14
N GLU A 58 -2.02 7.28 2.42
CA GLU A 58 -1.18 8.25 1.72
C GLU A 58 -0.27 9.01 2.70
N LEU A 59 -0.82 9.49 3.82
CA LEU A 59 -0.04 10.21 4.85
C LEU A 59 1.03 9.32 5.49
N LEU A 60 0.70 8.04 5.76
CA LEU A 60 1.66 7.08 6.30
C LEU A 60 2.80 6.77 5.32
N ALA A 61 2.49 6.61 4.03
CA ALA A 61 3.49 6.44 2.98
C ALA A 61 4.40 7.66 2.88
N ARG A 62 3.83 8.87 2.85
CA ARG A 62 4.57 10.14 2.79
C ARG A 62 5.48 10.34 3.99
N LYS A 63 5.03 9.98 5.20
CA LYS A 63 5.86 10.02 6.42
C LYS A 63 7.11 9.13 6.32
N LYS A 64 7.11 8.14 5.43
CA LYS A 64 8.25 7.25 5.14
C LYS A 64 9.05 7.66 3.88
N GLY A 65 8.74 8.81 3.28
CA GLY A 65 9.37 9.28 2.04
C GLY A 65 9.01 8.41 0.83
N LEU A 66 7.83 7.78 0.85
CA LEU A 66 7.33 6.92 -0.23
C LEU A 66 6.26 7.63 -1.04
N PHE A 67 6.12 7.21 -2.30
CA PHE A 67 5.09 7.69 -3.21
C PHE A 67 3.88 6.78 -3.15
N PHE A 68 2.69 7.36 -3.34
CA PHE A 68 1.42 6.66 -3.32
C PHE A 68 0.70 6.91 -4.64
N ARG A 69 0.22 5.85 -5.29
CA ARG A 69 -0.53 5.93 -6.55
C ARG A 69 -1.67 4.92 -6.53
N VAL A 70 -2.90 5.40 -6.67
CA VAL A 70 -4.04 4.51 -6.95
C VAL A 70 -3.89 3.98 -8.37
N ILE A 71 -4.01 2.66 -8.54
CA ILE A 71 -3.98 2.01 -9.86
C ILE A 71 -5.34 1.43 -10.25
N GLU A 72 -6.21 1.17 -9.27
CA GLU A 72 -7.56 0.71 -9.51
C GLU A 72 -8.45 1.17 -8.35
N SER A 73 -9.67 1.61 -8.66
CA SER A 73 -10.67 2.02 -7.68
C SER A 73 -12.01 1.41 -8.07
N ARG A 74 -12.55 0.54 -7.22
CA ARG A 74 -13.90 -0.02 -7.30
C ARG A 74 -14.67 0.35 -6.03
N GLU A 75 -16.00 0.20 -6.04
CA GLU A 75 -16.88 0.64 -4.94
C GLU A 75 -16.44 0.15 -3.56
N GLU A 76 -16.05 -1.12 -3.43
CA GLU A 76 -15.69 -1.72 -2.13
C GLU A 76 -14.18 -2.04 -1.97
N ARG A 77 -13.38 -1.73 -3.00
CA ARG A 77 -11.95 -2.10 -3.02
C ARG A 77 -11.13 -1.12 -3.85
N VAL A 78 -10.15 -0.49 -3.21
CA VAL A 78 -9.14 0.34 -3.85
C VAL A 78 -7.81 -0.40 -3.83
N THR A 79 -7.13 -0.40 -4.98
CA THR A 79 -5.78 -0.92 -5.14
C THR A 79 -4.82 0.22 -5.39
N CYS A 80 -3.79 0.33 -4.57
CA CYS A 80 -2.72 1.32 -4.73
C CYS A 80 -1.33 0.69 -4.75
N LEU A 81 -0.42 1.34 -5.46
CA LEU A 81 1.00 1.13 -5.38
C LEU A 81 1.62 2.13 -4.41
N ILE A 82 2.48 1.61 -3.53
CA ILE A 82 3.33 2.43 -2.68
C ILE A 82 4.78 2.09 -3.01
N PHE A 83 5.57 3.06 -3.41
CA PHE A 83 6.87 2.80 -4.01
C PHE A 83 7.93 3.84 -3.64
N ARG A 84 9.20 3.44 -3.78
CA ARG A 84 10.35 4.33 -3.72
C ARG A 84 11.01 4.38 -5.11
N PRO A 85 11.16 5.56 -5.72
CA PRO A 85 11.90 5.71 -6.97
C PRO A 85 13.32 5.15 -6.87
N ALA A 86 13.88 4.76 -8.01
CA ALA A 86 15.28 4.34 -8.11
C ALA A 86 16.24 5.51 -7.82
#